data_AF-A0A7R9VLN9-F1
#
_entry.id   AF-A0A7R9VLN9-F1
#
_cell.length_a   1.000
_cell.length_b   1.000
_cell.length_c   1.000
_cell.angle_alpha   90.00
_cell.angle_beta   90.00
_cell.angle_gamma   90.00
#
_symmetry.space_group_name_H-M   'P 1'
#
loop_
_entity.id
_entity.type
_entity.pdbx_description
1 polymer ?
#
loop_
_entity_poly.entity_id
_entity_poly.type
_entity_poly.pdbx_seq_one_letter_code
_entity_poly.pdbx_strand_id
1 'polypeptide(L)'
;VILGLSLRDPVMQILQGISLLLLDRFGPGDKVRLADGLIGRVMEIGWLDTTIRGSDDICVRIPNSELASRRIYNISRMKRSQVKQKLRFKYTDIDKIPN
;
A
#
# COMPACT_ATOMS: atom_id res chain seq x y z
N VAL A 1 -1.68 -37.38 10.26
CA VAL A 1 -1.83 -36.38 9.17
C VAL A 1 -2.64 -35.14 9.57
N ILE A 2 -3.21 -35.07 10.78
CA ILE A 2 -4.13 -33.97 11.18
C ILE A 2 -3.38 -32.71 11.65
N LEU A 3 -2.25 -32.88 12.36
CA LEU A 3 -1.40 -31.77 12.83
C LEU A 3 -0.84 -30.90 11.69
N GLY A 4 -0.51 -31.51 10.55
CA GLY A 4 0.03 -30.82 9.38
C GLY A 4 -1.01 -30.00 8.60
N LEU A 5 -2.30 -30.36 8.71
CA LEU A 5 -3.39 -29.62 8.08
C LEU A 5 -3.76 -28.37 8.90
N SER A 6 -3.76 -28.47 10.23
CA SER A 6 -4.10 -27.34 11.12
C SER A 6 -2.98 -26.28 11.21
N LEU A 7 -1.72 -26.68 11.05
CA LEU A 7 -0.60 -25.73 11.03
C LEU A 7 -0.43 -25.01 9.69
N ARG A 8 -1.19 -25.43 8.67
CA ARG A 8 -1.11 -24.84 7.32
C ARG A 8 -1.45 -23.35 7.34
N ASP A 9 -2.45 -22.94 8.09
CA ASP A 9 -2.89 -21.54 8.14
C ASP A 9 -1.89 -20.61 8.86
N PRO A 10 -1.36 -20.94 10.06
CA PRO A 10 -0.31 -20.15 10.70
C PRO A 10 1.00 -20.07 9.89
N VAL A 11 1.43 -21.19 9.29
CA VAL A 11 2.66 -21.23 8.48
C VAL A 11 2.52 -20.35 7.24
N MET A 12 1.36 -20.38 6.59
CA MET A 12 1.08 -19.54 5.43
C MET A 12 1.14 -18.05 5.77
N GLN A 13 0.61 -17.64 6.93
CA GLN A 13 0.65 -16.24 7.38
C GLN A 13 2.09 -15.75 7.63
N ILE A 14 2.93 -16.59 8.24
CA ILE A 14 4.35 -16.26 8.49
C ILE A 14 5.12 -16.16 7.16
N LEU A 15 4.91 -17.10 6.23
CA LEU A 15 5.53 -17.07 4.91
C LEU A 15 5.14 -15.81 4.11
N GLN A 16 3.91 -15.34 4.25
CA GLN A 16 3.44 -14.11 3.62
C GLN A 16 4.12 -12.86 4.22
N GLY A 17 4.28 -12.78 5.54
CA GLY A 17 5.03 -11.71 6.20
C GLY A 17 6.51 -11.69 5.79
N ILE A 18 7.14 -12.87 5.75
CA ILE A 18 8.52 -13.05 5.28
C ILE A 18 8.66 -12.63 3.81
N SER A 19 7.71 -13.01 2.95
CA SER A 19 7.72 -12.62 1.53
C SER A 19 7.66 -11.09 1.35
N LEU A 20 6.86 -10.38 2.15
CA LEU A 20 6.80 -8.91 2.10
C LEU A 20 8.15 -8.27 2.46
N LEU A 21 8.84 -8.79 3.48
CA LEU A 21 10.16 -8.34 3.90
C LEU A 21 11.24 -8.66 2.85
N LEU A 22 11.24 -9.87 2.28
CA LEU A 22 12.22 -10.28 1.27
C LEU A 22 12.09 -9.54 -0.06
N LEU A 23 10.88 -9.06 -0.39
CA LEU A 23 10.62 -8.41 -1.68
C LEU A 23 10.87 -6.89 -1.63
N ASP A 24 11.25 -6.33 -0.47
CA ASP A 24 11.52 -4.90 -0.25
C ASP A 24 10.53 -3.96 -0.96
N ARG A 25 9.24 -4.33 -1.00
CA ARG A 25 8.22 -3.57 -1.74
C ARG A 25 7.80 -2.29 -1.01
N PHE A 26 7.86 -2.32 0.32
CA PHE A 26 7.61 -1.20 1.22
C PHE A 26 8.19 -1.51 2.60
N GLY A 27 8.66 -0.49 3.30
CA GLY A 27 9.25 -0.63 4.63
C GLY A 27 8.63 0.31 5.67
N PRO A 28 9.04 0.20 6.94
CA PRO A 28 8.70 1.17 7.97
C PRO A 28 9.06 2.58 7.52
N GLY A 29 8.12 3.51 7.66
CA GLY A 29 8.28 4.90 7.23
C GLY A 29 7.79 5.19 5.81
N ASP A 30 7.45 4.19 5.00
CA ASP A 30 6.87 4.43 3.66
C ASP A 30 5.41 4.84 3.73
N LYS A 31 5.05 5.85 2.92
CA LYS A 31 3.65 6.19 2.64
C LYS A 31 3.07 5.25 1.58
N VAL A 32 2.08 4.48 1.97
CA VAL A 32 1.40 3.49 1.13
C VAL A 32 -0.07 3.84 0.98
N ARG A 33 -0.63 3.46 -0.17
CA ARG A 33 -2.07 3.50 -0.44
C ARG A 33 -2.55 2.10 -0.77
N LEU A 34 -3.56 1.65 -0.04
CA LEU A 34 -4.23 0.38 -0.29
C LEU A 34 -5.34 0.57 -1.33
N ALA A 35 -5.73 -0.53 -1.96
CA ALA A 35 -6.84 -0.57 -2.92
C ALA A 35 -8.18 -0.11 -2.31
N ASP A 36 -8.36 -0.36 -1.01
CA ASP A 36 -9.59 -0.07 -0.27
C ASP A 36 -9.75 1.44 0.06
N GLY A 37 -8.81 2.27 -0.40
CA GLY A 37 -8.82 3.71 -0.20
C GLY A 37 -8.02 4.18 1.02
N LEU A 38 -7.60 3.27 1.90
CA LEU A 38 -6.77 3.62 3.06
C LEU A 38 -5.40 4.16 2.60
N ILE A 39 -5.08 5.38 3.03
CA ILE A 39 -3.80 6.05 2.76
C ILE A 39 -3.14 6.33 4.10
N GLY A 40 -1.94 5.79 4.28
CA GLY A 40 -1.22 5.94 5.54
C GLY A 40 0.27 5.69 5.41
N ARG A 41 0.97 5.85 6.53
CA ARG A 41 2.38 5.56 6.67
C ARG A 41 2.56 4.26 7.42
N VAL A 42 3.41 3.37 6.90
CA VAL A 42 3.78 2.14 7.61
C VAL A 42 4.58 2.53 8.85
N MET A 43 4.12 2.12 10.02
CA MET A 43 4.84 2.35 11.27
C MET A 43 5.78 1.19 11.57
N GLU A 44 5.25 -0.03 11.48
CA GLU A 44 5.96 -1.26 11.80
C GLU A 44 5.37 -2.43 11.00
N ILE A 45 6.23 -3.37 10.60
CA ILE A 45 5.85 -4.65 10.00
C ILE A 45 6.13 -5.72 11.04
N GLY A 46 5.07 -6.25 11.66
CA GLY A 46 5.15 -7.39 12.55
C GLY A 46 5.13 -8.71 11.80
N TRP A 47 5.25 -9.80 12.56
CA TRP A 47 5.27 -11.16 12.00
C TRP A 47 3.97 -11.56 11.33
N LEU A 48 2.83 -11.19 11.93
CA LEU A 48 1.49 -11.56 11.46
C LEU A 48 0.74 -10.38 10.85
N ASP A 49 1.02 -9.17 11.33
CA ASP A 49 0.31 -7.96 11.00
C ASP A 49 1.25 -6.79 10.75
N THR A 50 0.81 -5.86 9.92
CA THR A 50 1.48 -4.58 9.67
C THR A 50 0.62 -3.46 10.26
N THR A 51 1.26 -2.54 10.98
CA THR A 51 0.59 -1.36 11.53
C THR A 51 0.80 -0.16 10.61
N ILE A 52 -0.31 0.41 10.14
CA ILE A 52 -0.34 1.57 9.25
C ILE A 52 -1.04 2.73 9.97
N ARG A 53 -0.39 3.89 10.03
CA ARG A 53 -0.98 5.13 10.57
C ARG A 53 -1.61 5.93 9.44
N GLY A 54 -2.92 6.11 9.49
CA GLY A 54 -3.68 6.93 8.53
C GLY A 54 -3.26 8.40 8.55
N SER A 55 -3.74 9.17 7.57
CA SER A 55 -3.50 10.62 7.52
C SER A 55 -4.19 11.35 8.68
N ASP A 56 -5.24 10.73 9.19
CA ASP A 56 -6.14 11.14 10.26
C ASP A 56 -5.64 10.68 11.65
N ASP A 57 -4.37 10.25 11.72
CA ASP A 57 -3.69 9.80 12.93
C ASP A 57 -4.23 8.48 13.55
N ILE A 58 -5.11 7.79 12.83
CA ILE A 58 -5.67 6.51 13.28
C ILE A 58 -4.71 5.37 12.89
N CYS A 59 -4.30 4.57 13.87
CA CYS A 59 -3.51 3.37 13.64
C CYS A 59 -4.43 2.19 13.28
N VAL A 60 -4.21 1.63 12.08
CA VAL A 60 -4.93 0.46 11.58
C VAL A 60 -3.95 -0.70 11.47
N ARG A 61 -4.34 -1.84 12.04
CA ARG A 61 -3.55 -3.07 12.05
C ARG A 61 -4.14 -4.04 11.04
N ILE A 62 -3.33 -4.45 10.07
CA ILE A 62 -3.79 -5.27 8.93
C ILE A 62 -2.98 -6.56 8.88
N PRO A 63 -3.62 -7.74 8.82
CA PRO A 63 -2.94 -9.01 8.61
C PRO A 63 -2.07 -9.00 7.35
N ASN A 64 -0.87 -9.55 7.45
CA ASN A 64 0.07 -9.66 6.34
C ASN A 64 -0.51 -10.52 5.20
N SER A 65 -1.37 -11.48 5.52
CA SER A 65 -2.09 -12.31 4.55
C SER A 65 -3.03 -11.51 3.66
N GLU A 66 -3.76 -10.58 4.28
CA GLU A 66 -4.66 -9.66 3.60
C GLU A 66 -3.85 -8.70 2.72
N LEU A 67 -2.74 -8.16 3.23
CA LEU A 67 -1.83 -7.29 2.48
C LEU A 67 -1.17 -8.00 1.29
N ALA A 68 -0.78 -9.26 1.45
CA ALA A 68 -0.16 -10.05 0.38
C ALA A 68 -1.14 -10.33 -0.77
N SER A 69 -2.44 -10.44 -0.47
CA SER A 69 -3.49 -10.67 -1.48
C SER A 69 -3.94 -9.40 -2.19
N ARG A 70 -3.72 -8.22 -1.60
CA ARG A 70 -4.23 -6.94 -2.10
C ARG A 70 -3.18 -6.15 -2.88
N ARG A 71 -3.68 -5.22 -3.71
CA ARG A 71 -2.83 -4.30 -4.45
C ARG A 71 -2.39 -3.14 -3.55
N ILE A 72 -1.08 -2.95 -3.45
CA ILE A 72 -0.45 -1.91 -2.63
C ILE A 72 0.26 -0.93 -3.57
N TYR A 73 0.02 0.37 -3.37
CA TYR A 73 0.70 1.44 -4.10
C TYR A 73 1.68 2.14 -3.15
N ASN A 74 2.98 1.97 -3.38
CA ASN A 74 4.01 2.69 -2.64
C ASN A 74 4.20 4.10 -3.24
N ILE A 75 3.74 5.11 -2.52
CA ILE A 75 3.83 6.51 -2.95
C ILE A 75 5.22 7.07 -2.63
N SER A 76 5.80 6.63 -1.51
CA SER A 76 7.10 7.08 -0.99
C SER A 76 8.27 6.81 -1.94
N ARG A 77 8.25 5.68 -2.65
CA ARG A 77 9.35 5.30 -3.56
C ARG A 77 9.38 6.09 -4.87
N MET A 78 8.32 6.82 -5.22
CA MET A 78 8.33 7.67 -6.42
C MET A 78 8.76 9.10 -6.10
N LYS A 79 9.94 9.50 -6.60
CA LYS A 79 10.43 10.89 -6.49
C LYS A 79 9.66 11.88 -7.37
N ARG A 80 8.92 11.40 -8.38
CA ARG A 80 8.15 12.22 -9.32
C ARG A 80 6.69 11.78 -9.25
N SER A 81 5.80 12.69 -8.89
CA SER A 81 4.36 12.49 -8.93
C SER A 81 3.78 13.18 -10.17
N GLN A 82 2.90 12.49 -10.91
CA GLN A 82 2.18 13.09 -12.03
C GLN A 82 0.88 13.72 -11.52
N VAL A 83 0.75 15.04 -11.68
CA VAL A 83 -0.49 15.77 -11.41
C VAL A 83 -1.24 15.98 -12.72
N LYS A 84 -2.36 15.28 -12.91
CA LYS A 84 -3.25 15.51 -14.07
C LYS A 84 -4.27 16.58 -13.71
N GLN A 85 -4.09 17.79 -14.20
CA GLN A 85 -5.06 18.87 -14.01
C GLN A 85 -5.97 18.99 -15.24
N LYS A 86 -7.29 18.86 -15.03
CA LYS A 86 -8.28 19.17 -16.07
C LYS A 86 -8.55 20.67 -16.04
N LEU A 87 -7.85 21.42 -16.87
CA LEU A 87 -8.12 22.84 -17.06
C LEU A 87 -9.35 23.01 -17.96
N ARG A 88 -10.28 23.87 -17.55
CA ARG A 88 -11.45 24.23 -18.36
C ARG A 88 -11.15 25.57 -19.02
N PHE A 89 -11.20 25.58 -20.34
CA PHE A 89 -11.01 26.79 -21.14
C PHE A 89 -12.32 27.18 -21.82
N LYS A 90 -12.48 28.48 -22.07
CA LYS A 90 -13.51 28.97 -22.99
C LYS A 90 -13.08 28.62 -24.42
N TYR A 91 -14.06 28.35 -25.28
CA TYR A 91 -13.82 27.99 -26.68
C TYR A 91 -12.99 29.06 -27.42
N THR A 92 -13.10 30.33 -27.02
CA THR A 92 -12.40 31.48 -27.62
C THR A 92 -10.89 31.51 -27.35
N ASP A 93 -10.38 30.75 -26.38
CA ASP A 93 -8.95 30.75 -26.01
C ASP A 93 -8.20 29.49 -26.49
N ILE A 94 -8.78 28.75 -27.45
CA ILE A 94 -8.18 27.52 -28.01
C ILE A 94 -6.82 27.78 -28.66
N ASP A 95 -6.66 28.93 -29.33
CA ASP A 95 -5.44 29.28 -30.07
C ASP A 95 -4.23 29.57 -29.16
N LYS A 96 -4.44 29.68 -27.84
CA LYS A 96 -3.38 29.96 -26.86
C LYS A 96 -2.80 28.72 -26.19
N ILE A 97 -3.32 27.52 -26.50
CA ILE A 97 -2.82 26.28 -25.91
C ILE A 97 -1.56 25.85 -26.68
N PRO A 98 -0.40 25.74 -26.03
CA PRO A 98 0.80 25.21 -26.67
C PRO A 98 0.59 23.73 -26.99
N ASN A 99 0.97 23.33 -28.22
CA ASN A 99 0.98 21.93 -28.66
C ASN A 99 1.80 21.02 -27.74
#